data_AF-A0AAD0WZ05-F1
#
_entry.id   AF-A0AAD0WZ05-F1
#
_cell.length_a   1.000
_cell.length_b   1.000
_cell.length_c   1.000
_cell.angle_alpha   90.00
_cell.angle_beta   90.00
_cell.angle_gamma   90.00
#
_symmetry.space_group_name_H-M   'P 1'
#
loop_
_entity.id
_entity.type
_entity.pdbx_description
1 polymer ?
#
loop_
_entity_poly.entity_id
_entity_poly.type
_entity_poly.pdbx_seq_one_letter_code
_entity_poly.pdbx_strand_id
1 'polypeptide(L)'
;MELLEEHKIPFKRIIVESEAPVKENARFIKSKLDKIKGPLLIISHSKGGLEFLEVLINHPEVKDRVVGWVTMQSPFRGSVLADYFIDGTVTKTLIGWAFYLLGGDISGMQSVGTAERKKYMSEHREEVMKVLGDVNFLQFITFIDAQDGRESLLESSRNYIYNRVGRNDGMVDIQSALFKDEQYIIVNDVDHLITVLDQERLDFYKDGNKSWDFDRIKHFRALIQLILEKKI
;
A
#
# COMPACT_ATOMS: atom_id res chain seq x y z
N MET A 1 1.75 -16.61 -0.07
CA MET A 1 2.78 -17.19 0.81
C MET A 1 3.24 -18.55 0.31
N GLU A 2 2.32 -19.41 -0.11
CA GLU A 2 2.60 -20.74 -0.71
C GLU A 2 3.75 -20.74 -1.73
N LEU A 3 3.78 -19.77 -2.66
CA LEU A 3 4.89 -19.62 -3.62
C LEU A 3 6.27 -19.52 -2.94
N LEU A 4 6.40 -18.75 -1.86
CA LEU A 4 7.67 -18.57 -1.15
C LEU A 4 8.05 -19.85 -0.40
N GLU A 5 7.07 -20.58 0.13
CA GLU A 5 7.24 -21.87 0.81
C GLU A 5 7.70 -22.95 -0.18
N GLU A 6 7.06 -23.03 -1.35
CA GLU A 6 7.39 -23.93 -2.45
C GLU A 6 8.86 -23.78 -2.87
N HIS A 7 9.31 -22.53 -3.02
CA HIS A 7 10.69 -22.21 -3.39
C HIS A 7 11.66 -22.12 -2.21
N LYS A 8 11.21 -22.44 -0.98
CA LYS A 8 12.02 -22.39 0.26
C LYS A 8 12.70 -21.03 0.49
N ILE A 9 12.07 -19.95 0.07
CA ILE A 9 12.56 -18.59 0.28
C ILE A 9 12.21 -18.18 1.72
N PRO A 10 13.18 -17.83 2.58
CA PRO A 10 12.89 -17.36 3.92
C PRO A 10 12.07 -16.07 3.88
N PHE A 11 10.95 -16.03 4.60
CA PHE A 11 10.10 -14.84 4.67
C PHE A 11 9.59 -14.59 6.08
N LYS A 12 9.18 -13.34 6.33
CA LYS A 12 8.45 -12.97 7.53
C LYS A 12 7.31 -12.03 7.17
N ARG A 13 6.08 -12.44 7.47
CA ARG A 13 4.94 -11.52 7.48
C ARG A 13 4.96 -10.76 8.80
N ILE A 14 4.99 -9.42 8.72
CA ILE A 14 4.82 -8.54 9.87
C ILE A 14 3.38 -8.02 9.80
N ILE A 15 2.56 -8.42 10.77
CA ILE A 15 1.19 -7.93 10.93
C ILE A 15 1.26 -6.81 11.96
N VAL A 16 0.80 -5.62 11.57
CA VAL A 16 0.77 -4.41 12.39
C VAL A 16 -0.66 -4.12 12.83
N GLU A 17 -0.83 -3.24 13.82
CA GLU A 17 -2.16 -2.77 14.23
C GLU A 17 -2.70 -1.80 13.18
N SER A 18 -3.80 -2.16 12.51
CA SER A 18 -4.35 -1.36 11.40
C SER A 18 -4.86 0.00 11.87
N GLU A 19 -5.23 0.09 13.14
CA GLU A 19 -5.70 1.30 13.80
C GLU A 19 -4.57 2.18 14.32
N ALA A 20 -3.37 1.64 14.55
CA ALA A 20 -2.30 2.42 15.15
C ALA A 20 -1.72 3.46 14.17
N PRO A 21 -1.28 4.64 14.67
CA PRO A 21 -0.60 5.63 13.86
C PRO A 21 0.68 5.10 13.21
N VAL A 22 1.04 5.66 12.04
CA VAL A 22 2.25 5.27 11.28
C VAL A 22 3.50 5.16 12.15
N LYS A 23 3.75 6.13 13.04
CA LYS A 23 4.94 6.16 13.91
C LYS A 23 4.98 5.02 14.93
N GLU A 24 3.82 4.59 15.40
CA GLU A 24 3.74 3.48 16.35
C GLU A 24 4.06 2.15 15.67
N ASN A 25 3.43 1.91 14.51
CA ASN A 25 3.71 0.72 13.72
C ASN A 25 5.14 0.68 13.19
N ALA A 26 5.74 1.83 12.85
CA ALA A 26 7.15 1.92 12.47
C ALA A 26 8.07 1.39 13.58
N ARG A 27 7.85 1.80 14.83
CA ARG A 27 8.62 1.29 16.00
C ARG A 27 8.44 -0.22 16.16
N PHE A 28 7.22 -0.72 16.00
CA PHE A 28 6.95 -2.15 16.04
C PHE A 28 7.67 -2.91 14.91
N ILE A 29 7.58 -2.43 13.67
CA ILE A 29 8.25 -3.02 12.50
C ILE A 29 9.75 -3.08 12.76
N LYS A 30 10.38 -1.98 13.21
CA LYS A 30 11.82 -1.96 13.55
C LYS A 30 12.18 -3.08 14.53
N SER A 31 11.39 -3.24 15.60
CA SER A 31 11.61 -4.30 16.61
C SER A 31 11.54 -5.73 16.03
N LYS A 32 10.80 -5.92 14.92
CA LYS A 32 10.75 -7.20 14.19
C LYS A 32 11.94 -7.36 13.25
N LEU A 33 12.33 -6.30 12.54
CA LEU A 33 13.49 -6.31 11.63
C LEU A 33 14.81 -6.59 12.36
N ASP A 34 14.94 -6.12 13.61
CA ASP A 34 16.12 -6.38 14.45
C ASP A 34 16.32 -7.86 14.80
N LYS A 35 15.25 -8.65 14.72
CA LYS A 35 15.28 -10.10 14.98
C LYS A 35 15.58 -10.91 13.72
N ILE A 36 15.50 -10.29 12.55
CA ILE A 36 15.80 -10.92 11.27
C ILE A 36 17.28 -10.66 10.99
N LYS A 37 18.02 -11.66 10.51
CA LYS A 37 19.44 -11.52 10.12
C LYS A 37 19.58 -11.48 8.61
N GLY A 38 20.63 -10.82 8.13
CA GLY A 38 20.98 -10.79 6.72
C GLY A 38 20.24 -9.71 5.90
N PRO A 39 20.39 -9.78 4.56
CA PRO A 39 19.78 -8.83 3.64
C PRO A 39 18.25 -8.96 3.60
N LEU A 40 17.57 -7.85 3.36
CA LEU A 40 16.12 -7.70 3.45
C LEU A 40 15.56 -7.23 2.11
N LEU A 41 14.64 -8.00 1.54
CA LEU A 41 13.74 -7.53 0.49
C LEU A 41 12.39 -7.20 1.14
N ILE A 42 11.99 -5.95 1.07
CA ILE A 42 10.78 -5.45 1.72
C ILE A 42 9.67 -5.30 0.67
N ILE A 43 8.51 -5.86 0.97
CA ILE A 43 7.28 -5.64 0.21
C ILE A 43 6.26 -5.14 1.20
N SER A 44 5.80 -3.91 0.99
CA SER A 44 4.80 -3.28 1.83
C SER A 44 3.60 -2.85 1.01
N HIS A 45 2.42 -2.88 1.63
CA HIS A 45 1.15 -2.55 1.00
C HIS A 45 0.45 -1.44 1.78
N SER A 46 -0.22 -0.54 1.07
CA SER A 46 -1.05 0.52 1.66
C SER A 46 -0.28 1.31 2.73
N LYS A 47 -0.84 1.44 3.94
CA LYS A 47 -0.20 2.10 5.10
C LYS A 47 1.19 1.56 5.43
N GLY A 48 1.48 0.28 5.16
CA GLY A 48 2.78 -0.33 5.42
C GLY A 48 3.94 0.32 4.66
N GLY A 49 3.69 0.98 3.53
CA GLY A 49 4.71 1.78 2.84
C GLY A 49 5.10 3.03 3.61
N LEU A 50 4.14 3.68 4.26
CA LEU A 50 4.40 4.84 5.11
C LEU A 50 5.16 4.45 6.37
N GLU A 51 4.77 3.33 6.97
CA GLU A 51 5.39 2.83 8.20
C GLU A 51 6.83 2.39 7.96
N PHE A 52 7.12 1.75 6.82
CA PHE A 52 8.48 1.39 6.48
C PHE A 52 9.33 2.60 6.06
N LEU A 53 8.75 3.60 5.39
CA LEU A 53 9.43 4.88 5.14
C LEU A 53 9.84 5.54 6.47
N GLU A 54 8.93 5.58 7.45
CA GLU A 54 9.19 6.10 8.79
C GLU A 54 10.30 5.30 9.50
N VAL A 55 10.37 3.97 9.30
CA VAL A 55 11.51 3.17 9.79
C VAL A 55 12.81 3.64 9.16
N LEU A 56 12.87 3.80 7.84
CA LEU A 56 14.11 4.18 7.15
C LEU A 56 14.60 5.58 7.50
N ILE A 57 13.69 6.51 7.77
CA ILE A 57 14.02 7.88 8.20
C ILE A 57 14.59 7.87 9.63
N ASN A 58 13.92 7.19 10.57
CA ASN A 58 14.33 7.20 11.98
C ASN A 58 15.47 6.20 12.31
N HIS A 59 15.66 5.20 11.46
CA HIS A 59 16.64 4.12 11.64
C HIS A 59 17.42 3.91 10.33
N PRO A 60 18.26 4.88 9.92
CA PRO A 60 18.95 4.84 8.65
C PRO A 60 19.88 3.63 8.51
N GLU A 61 20.34 3.01 9.61
CA GLU A 61 21.13 1.77 9.58
C GLU A 61 20.37 0.56 9.02
N VAL A 62 19.03 0.61 9.01
CA VAL A 62 18.20 -0.44 8.40
C VAL A 62 18.45 -0.50 6.89
N LYS A 63 18.67 0.65 6.24
CA LYS A 63 18.82 0.75 4.79
C LYS A 63 20.00 -0.08 4.27
N ASP A 64 21.06 -0.20 5.06
CA ASP A 64 22.28 -0.94 4.70
C ASP A 64 22.02 -2.44 4.50
N ARG A 65 20.90 -2.92 5.03
CA ARG A 65 20.44 -4.30 4.87
C ARG A 65 19.37 -4.44 3.79
N VAL A 66 18.75 -3.35 3.33
CA VAL A 66 17.64 -3.38 2.38
C VAL A 66 18.18 -3.52 0.96
N VAL A 67 17.99 -4.70 0.38
CA VAL A 67 18.41 -4.98 -1.00
C VAL A 67 17.40 -4.54 -2.04
N GLY A 68 16.16 -4.30 -1.61
CA GLY A 68 15.07 -3.80 -2.42
C GLY A 68 13.87 -3.49 -1.55
N TRP A 69 13.08 -2.51 -1.98
CA TRP A 69 11.83 -2.15 -1.34
C TRP A 69 10.77 -1.91 -2.41
N VAL A 70 9.75 -2.77 -2.41
CA VAL A 70 8.56 -2.63 -3.25
C VAL A 70 7.41 -2.08 -2.40
N THR A 71 6.81 -0.98 -2.85
CA THR A 71 5.56 -0.48 -2.28
C THR A 71 4.41 -0.81 -3.19
N MET A 72 3.31 -1.26 -2.61
CA MET A 72 2.09 -1.58 -3.31
C MET A 72 1.01 -0.62 -2.82
N GLN A 73 0.60 0.32 -3.68
CA GLN A 73 -0.56 1.19 -3.46
C GLN A 73 -0.47 2.03 -2.16
N SER A 74 0.73 2.51 -1.80
CA SER A 74 0.94 3.26 -0.56
C SER A 74 0.57 4.75 -0.68
N PRO A 75 -0.26 5.32 0.23
CA PRO A 75 -0.74 6.70 0.10
C PRO A 75 0.28 7.72 0.64
N PHE A 76 1.41 7.91 -0.04
CA PHE A 76 2.49 8.79 0.44
C PHE A 76 2.04 10.22 0.70
N ARG A 77 1.13 10.75 -0.12
CA ARG A 77 0.52 12.09 0.04
C ARG A 77 -0.89 12.04 0.63
N GLY A 78 -1.26 10.89 1.20
CA GLY A 78 -2.50 10.64 1.94
C GLY A 78 -3.67 10.15 1.10
N SER A 79 -4.72 9.69 1.77
CA SER A 79 -5.93 9.18 1.14
C SER A 79 -7.08 10.17 1.31
N VAL A 80 -7.67 10.60 0.20
CA VAL A 80 -8.89 11.43 0.19
C VAL A 80 -10.06 10.73 0.89
N LEU A 81 -10.04 9.40 0.88
CA LEU A 81 -11.03 8.59 1.56
C LEU A 81 -10.82 8.60 3.08
N ALA A 82 -9.57 8.67 3.56
CA ALA A 82 -9.30 8.84 4.99
C ALA A 82 -9.83 10.19 5.50
N ASP A 83 -9.65 11.28 4.74
CA ASP A 83 -10.21 12.59 5.08
C ASP A 83 -11.75 12.53 5.23
N TYR A 84 -12.42 11.81 4.34
CA TYR A 84 -13.87 11.61 4.40
C TYR A 84 -14.35 10.89 5.68
N PHE A 85 -13.57 9.91 6.15
CA PHE A 85 -13.86 9.22 7.42
C PHE A 85 -13.61 10.13 8.62
N ILE A 86 -12.55 10.96 8.58
CA ILE A 86 -12.22 11.93 9.64
C ILE A 86 -13.30 13.00 9.77
N ASP A 87 -13.83 13.48 8.65
CA ASP A 87 -14.87 14.52 8.61
C ASP A 87 -16.28 14.01 9.00
N GLY A 88 -16.40 12.71 9.37
CA GLY A 88 -17.63 12.13 9.93
C GLY A 88 -18.81 12.02 8.96
N THR A 89 -18.62 12.29 7.68
CA THR A 89 -19.70 12.34 6.68
C THR A 89 -20.00 10.94 6.11
N VAL A 90 -20.02 9.89 6.94
CA VAL A 90 -19.88 8.51 6.44
C VAL A 90 -21.21 7.90 5.96
N THR A 91 -21.22 7.35 4.75
CA THR A 91 -22.33 6.50 4.27
C THR A 91 -22.13 5.04 4.71
N LYS A 92 -23.23 4.32 5.03
CA LYS A 92 -23.20 2.94 5.55
C LYS A 92 -22.42 1.93 4.69
N THR A 93 -22.34 2.14 3.38
CA THR A 93 -21.62 1.25 2.45
C THR A 93 -20.11 1.39 2.56
N LEU A 94 -19.59 2.60 2.79
CA LEU A 94 -18.16 2.86 2.96
C LEU A 94 -17.64 2.34 4.31
N ILE A 95 -18.52 2.30 5.32
CA ILE A 95 -18.25 1.74 6.65
C ILE A 95 -17.96 0.23 6.57
N GLY A 96 -18.76 -0.53 5.82
CA GLY A 96 -18.74 -1.99 5.89
C GLY A 96 -17.39 -2.63 5.54
N TRP A 97 -16.74 -2.18 4.46
CA TRP A 97 -15.44 -2.71 4.06
C TRP A 97 -14.29 -2.04 4.83
N ALA A 98 -14.41 -0.77 5.23
CA ALA A 98 -13.37 -0.09 6.02
C ALA A 98 -13.21 -0.73 7.41
N PHE A 99 -14.32 -1.08 8.07
CA PHE A 99 -14.30 -1.87 9.31
C PHE A 99 -13.67 -3.25 9.13
N TYR A 100 -13.87 -3.88 7.97
CA TYR A 100 -13.30 -5.19 7.66
C TYR A 100 -11.78 -5.15 7.43
N LEU A 101 -11.27 -4.04 6.88
CA LEU A 101 -9.85 -3.92 6.50
C LEU A 101 -8.98 -3.15 7.47
N LEU A 102 -9.53 -2.14 8.15
CA LEU A 102 -8.76 -1.13 8.86
C LEU A 102 -9.00 -1.17 10.38
N GLY A 103 -9.98 -1.94 10.86
CA GLY A 103 -10.43 -1.82 12.24
C GLY A 103 -11.26 -0.54 12.45
N GLY A 104 -11.93 -0.44 13.58
CA GLY A 104 -12.90 0.59 13.95
C GLY A 104 -12.35 1.86 14.60
N ASP A 105 -11.03 2.07 14.74
CA ASP A 105 -10.47 3.31 15.33
C ASP A 105 -9.99 4.33 14.27
N ILE A 106 -10.31 5.59 14.55
CA ILE A 106 -10.14 6.76 13.69
C ILE A 106 -8.68 7.28 13.74
N SER A 107 -7.92 6.96 14.79
CA SER A 107 -6.54 7.46 14.98
C SER A 107 -5.59 7.03 13.85
N GLY A 108 -5.73 5.80 13.36
CA GLY A 108 -4.98 5.29 12.20
C GLY A 108 -5.30 6.04 10.91
N MET A 109 -6.56 6.43 10.72
CA MET A 109 -7.02 7.20 9.56
C MET A 109 -6.41 8.60 9.52
N GLN A 110 -6.28 9.26 10.68
CA GLN A 110 -5.67 10.59 10.77
C GLN A 110 -4.23 10.60 10.23
N SER A 111 -3.44 9.58 10.54
CA SER A 111 -2.05 9.48 10.10
C SER A 111 -1.88 9.26 8.58
N VAL A 112 -2.95 8.86 7.89
CA VAL A 112 -2.98 8.67 6.44
C VAL A 112 -3.85 9.70 5.70
N GLY A 113 -4.44 10.67 6.41
CA GLY A 113 -5.19 11.77 5.81
C GLY A 113 -4.31 12.69 4.96
N THR A 114 -4.89 13.36 3.96
CA THR A 114 -4.12 14.15 3.00
C THR A 114 -3.46 15.36 3.65
N ALA A 115 -4.09 15.98 4.64
CA ALA A 115 -3.53 17.13 5.35
C ALA A 115 -2.24 16.73 6.09
N GLU A 116 -2.31 15.68 6.91
CA GLU A 116 -1.18 15.19 7.70
C GLU A 116 -0.05 14.69 6.79
N ARG A 117 -0.38 13.92 5.75
CA ARG A 117 0.62 13.39 4.82
C ARG A 117 1.29 14.47 3.99
N LYS A 118 0.56 15.47 3.50
CA LYS A 118 1.16 16.61 2.78
C LYS A 118 2.12 17.39 3.67
N LYS A 119 1.72 17.67 4.92
CA LYS A 119 2.57 18.34 5.90
C LYS A 119 3.84 17.53 6.15
N TYR A 120 3.71 16.25 6.48
CA TYR A 120 4.85 15.36 6.71
C TYR A 120 5.81 15.33 5.51
N MET A 121 5.29 15.14 4.29
CA MET A 121 6.08 15.05 3.06
C MET A 121 6.82 16.36 2.74
N SER A 122 6.26 17.51 3.16
CA SER A 122 6.92 18.80 3.05
C SER A 122 8.03 18.96 4.09
N GLU A 123 7.75 18.62 5.35
CA GLU A 123 8.69 18.76 6.47
C GLU A 123 9.90 17.82 6.35
N HIS A 124 9.68 16.59 5.86
CA HIS A 124 10.72 15.56 5.75
C HIS A 124 11.21 15.37 4.31
N ARG A 125 11.03 16.38 3.44
CA ARG A 125 11.30 16.25 1.99
C ARG A 125 12.71 15.73 1.71
N GLU A 126 13.72 16.30 2.34
CA GLU A 126 15.11 15.92 2.11
C GLU A 126 15.41 14.49 2.59
N GLU A 127 14.89 14.12 3.76
CA GLU A 127 15.06 12.78 4.33
C GLU A 127 14.37 11.72 3.47
N VAL A 128 13.15 11.99 3.00
CA VAL A 128 12.44 11.10 2.08
C VAL A 128 13.22 10.93 0.78
N MET A 129 13.61 12.02 0.12
CA MET A 129 14.35 11.93 -1.14
C MET A 129 15.68 11.20 -0.98
N LYS A 130 16.37 11.39 0.16
CA LYS A 130 17.59 10.65 0.49
C LYS A 130 17.32 9.16 0.65
N VAL A 131 16.27 8.79 1.40
CA VAL A 131 15.88 7.37 1.57
C VAL A 131 15.55 6.73 0.23
N LEU A 132 14.77 7.40 -0.63
CA LEU A 132 14.37 6.86 -1.92
C LEU A 132 15.58 6.73 -2.87
N GLY A 133 16.53 7.67 -2.84
CA GLY A 133 17.77 7.59 -3.62
C GLY A 133 18.77 6.55 -3.12
N ASP A 134 18.78 6.25 -1.81
CA ASP A 134 19.71 5.30 -1.20
C ASP A 134 19.22 3.84 -1.29
N VAL A 135 17.92 3.63 -1.51
CA VAL A 135 17.31 2.30 -1.54
C VAL A 135 16.92 1.93 -2.97
N ASN A 136 17.15 0.68 -3.35
CA ASN A 136 16.53 0.15 -4.57
C ASN A 136 15.00 0.10 -4.38
N PHE A 137 14.31 1.13 -4.88
CA PHE A 137 12.89 1.37 -4.63
C PHE A 137 12.06 1.11 -5.90
N LEU A 138 10.93 0.41 -5.74
CA LEU A 138 9.94 0.16 -6.79
C LEU A 138 8.53 0.47 -6.27
N GLN A 139 7.77 1.21 -7.06
CA GLN A 139 6.38 1.52 -6.77
C GLN A 139 5.46 0.70 -7.66
N PHE A 140 4.57 -0.06 -7.07
CA PHE A 140 3.49 -0.75 -7.76
C PHE A 140 2.18 -0.02 -7.44
N ILE A 141 1.61 0.59 -8.46
CA ILE A 141 0.43 1.42 -8.35
C ILE A 141 -0.63 0.81 -9.25
N THR A 142 -1.88 0.84 -8.80
CA THR A 142 -3.00 0.41 -9.64
C THR A 142 -4.08 1.46 -9.68
N PHE A 143 -5.00 1.30 -10.61
CA PHE A 143 -6.25 2.04 -10.64
C PHE A 143 -7.30 1.23 -11.39
N ILE A 144 -8.56 1.61 -11.23
CA ILE A 144 -9.68 1.09 -12.02
C ILE A 144 -10.26 2.24 -12.83
N ASP A 145 -10.31 2.10 -14.16
CA ASP A 145 -11.08 3.02 -15.00
C ASP A 145 -12.58 2.72 -14.80
N ALA A 146 -13.45 3.74 -14.95
CA ALA A 146 -14.89 3.52 -14.82
C ALA A 146 -15.38 2.51 -15.87
N GLN A 147 -16.03 1.43 -15.44
CA GLN A 147 -16.66 0.44 -16.32
C GLN A 147 -18.16 0.33 -16.02
N ASP A 148 -18.92 -0.28 -16.92
CA ASP A 148 -20.33 -0.58 -16.68
C ASP A 148 -20.48 -1.78 -15.73
N GLY A 149 -21.19 -1.60 -14.61
CA GLY A 149 -21.45 -2.65 -13.61
C GLY A 149 -20.55 -2.56 -12.37
N ARG A 150 -20.84 -3.37 -11.35
CA ARG A 150 -20.09 -3.37 -10.08
C ARG A 150 -18.71 -4.00 -10.25
N GLU A 151 -17.65 -3.19 -10.30
CA GLU A 151 -16.28 -3.64 -10.61
C GLU A 151 -15.46 -4.08 -9.39
N SER A 152 -15.91 -3.78 -8.17
CA SER A 152 -15.36 -4.32 -6.93
C SER A 152 -16.25 -3.97 -5.73
N LEU A 153 -15.90 -4.49 -4.55
CA LEU A 153 -16.46 -4.01 -3.28
C LEU A 153 -16.14 -2.53 -3.01
N LEU A 154 -15.15 -1.97 -3.72
CA LEU A 154 -14.67 -0.59 -3.57
C LEU A 154 -15.26 0.39 -4.60
N GLU A 155 -16.23 0.00 -5.42
CA GLU A 155 -16.82 0.90 -6.44
C GLU A 155 -17.28 2.25 -5.86
N SER A 156 -17.95 2.23 -4.70
CA SER A 156 -18.44 3.46 -4.05
C SER A 156 -17.29 4.38 -3.61
N SER A 157 -16.22 3.84 -3.01
CA SER A 157 -15.06 4.64 -2.62
C SER A 157 -14.26 5.08 -3.84
N ARG A 158 -14.15 4.23 -4.86
CA ARG A 158 -13.54 4.55 -6.15
C ARG A 158 -14.19 5.77 -6.78
N ASN A 159 -15.51 5.75 -6.93
CA ASN A 159 -16.28 6.85 -7.51
C ASN A 159 -16.15 8.13 -6.67
N TYR A 160 -16.16 8.00 -5.33
CA TYR A 160 -15.97 9.12 -4.42
C TYR A 160 -14.61 9.82 -4.62
N ILE A 161 -13.53 9.04 -4.71
CA ILE A 161 -12.16 9.53 -4.93
C ILE A 161 -12.04 10.08 -6.37
N TYR A 162 -12.61 9.39 -7.36
CA TYR A 162 -12.52 9.75 -8.77
C TYR A 162 -13.05 11.17 -9.04
N ASN A 163 -14.21 11.50 -8.46
CA ASN A 163 -14.81 12.82 -8.58
C ASN A 163 -14.01 13.96 -7.94
N ARG A 164 -12.95 13.65 -7.18
CA ARG A 164 -12.12 14.64 -6.46
C ARG A 164 -10.71 14.75 -7.03
N VAL A 165 -10.07 13.62 -7.28
CA VAL A 165 -8.64 13.56 -7.65
C VAL A 165 -8.36 12.66 -8.86
N GLY A 166 -9.39 12.04 -9.43
CA GLY A 166 -9.30 11.20 -10.61
C GLY A 166 -8.92 9.75 -10.30
N ARG A 167 -8.19 9.13 -11.22
CA ARG A 167 -7.89 7.68 -11.22
C ARG A 167 -7.32 7.19 -9.89
N ASN A 168 -7.90 6.11 -9.38
CA ASN A 168 -7.58 5.50 -8.10
C ASN A 168 -7.96 4.01 -8.09
N ASP A 169 -7.48 3.28 -7.09
CA ASP A 169 -7.70 1.84 -6.91
C ASP A 169 -8.88 1.51 -5.98
N GLY A 170 -9.72 2.50 -5.67
CA GLY A 170 -10.79 2.41 -4.67
C GLY A 170 -10.39 2.91 -3.28
N MET A 171 -9.11 3.22 -3.04
CA MET A 171 -8.60 3.66 -1.74
C MET A 171 -7.60 4.81 -1.83
N VAL A 172 -6.71 4.75 -2.83
CA VAL A 172 -5.58 5.63 -3.01
C VAL A 172 -5.52 6.06 -4.46
N ASP A 173 -5.41 7.36 -4.68
CA ASP A 173 -5.22 7.91 -6.03
C ASP A 173 -3.77 7.80 -6.49
N ILE A 174 -3.57 7.78 -7.82
CA ILE A 174 -2.24 7.63 -8.42
C ILE A 174 -1.28 8.73 -7.96
N GLN A 175 -1.75 9.98 -7.81
CA GLN A 175 -0.87 11.10 -7.46
C GLN A 175 -0.38 10.99 -6.01
N SER A 176 -1.20 10.43 -5.13
CA SER A 176 -0.81 10.14 -3.76
C SER A 176 0.26 9.07 -3.67
N ALA A 177 0.17 8.02 -4.49
CA ALA A 177 1.10 6.91 -4.46
C ALA A 177 2.42 7.15 -5.22
N LEU A 178 2.43 8.01 -6.23
CA LEU A 178 3.55 8.11 -7.19
C LEU A 178 4.62 9.16 -6.81
N PHE A 179 5.87 8.72 -6.70
CA PHE A 179 7.07 9.52 -6.89
C PHE A 179 7.55 9.36 -8.33
N LYS A 180 7.38 10.40 -9.15
CA LYS A 180 7.58 10.34 -10.61
C LYS A 180 9.04 10.10 -11.03
N ASP A 181 9.98 10.53 -10.20
CA ASP A 181 11.42 10.44 -10.47
C ASP A 181 11.98 9.06 -10.07
N GLU A 182 11.16 8.23 -9.42
CA GLU A 182 11.52 6.89 -8.98
C GLU A 182 10.97 5.81 -9.92
N GLN A 183 11.44 4.57 -9.79
CA GLN A 183 10.93 3.47 -10.59
C GLN A 183 9.48 3.14 -10.19
N TYR A 184 8.62 2.95 -11.19
CA TYR A 184 7.21 2.62 -10.96
C TYR A 184 6.64 1.69 -12.03
N ILE A 185 5.57 1.00 -11.65
CA ILE A 185 4.68 0.23 -12.51
C ILE A 185 3.27 0.71 -12.19
N ILE A 186 2.49 1.04 -13.23
CA ILE A 186 1.08 1.37 -13.09
C ILE A 186 0.28 0.32 -13.86
N VAL A 187 -0.69 -0.31 -13.20
CA VAL A 187 -1.59 -1.31 -13.80
C VAL A 187 -3.04 -0.83 -13.71
N ASN A 188 -3.76 -0.93 -14.81
CA ASN A 188 -5.19 -0.63 -14.88
C ASN A 188 -6.04 -1.85 -14.48
N ASP A 189 -7.30 -1.60 -14.16
CA ASP A 189 -8.34 -2.61 -13.84
C ASP A 189 -8.00 -3.52 -12.65
N VAL A 190 -7.23 -2.99 -11.69
CA VAL A 190 -6.85 -3.70 -10.46
C VAL A 190 -7.15 -2.80 -9.26
N ASP A 191 -7.97 -3.29 -8.34
CA ASP A 191 -8.35 -2.56 -7.12
C ASP A 191 -7.30 -2.66 -6.00
N HIS A 192 -7.53 -1.92 -4.92
CA HIS A 192 -6.64 -1.86 -3.77
C HIS A 192 -6.44 -3.21 -3.04
N LEU A 193 -7.46 -4.06 -3.08
CA LEU A 193 -7.57 -5.27 -2.26
C LEU A 193 -7.09 -6.50 -2.98
N ILE A 194 -7.38 -6.62 -4.27
CA ILE A 194 -7.17 -7.84 -5.04
C ILE A 194 -5.70 -8.23 -5.18
N THR A 195 -4.81 -7.27 -4.96
CA THR A 195 -3.35 -7.46 -4.93
C THR A 195 -2.89 -8.26 -3.70
N VAL A 196 -3.66 -8.24 -2.61
CA VAL A 196 -3.27 -8.84 -1.31
C VAL A 196 -4.33 -9.73 -0.66
N LEU A 197 -5.60 -9.59 -1.04
CA LEU A 197 -6.72 -10.37 -0.54
C LEU A 197 -7.25 -11.33 -1.59
N ASP A 198 -7.64 -12.50 -1.10
CA ASP A 198 -8.36 -13.48 -1.89
C ASP A 198 -9.87 -13.15 -1.88
N GLN A 199 -10.29 -12.31 -2.82
CA GLN A 199 -11.69 -11.83 -2.89
C GLN A 199 -12.69 -12.96 -3.16
N GLU A 200 -12.27 -14.11 -3.72
CA GLU A 200 -13.15 -15.29 -3.88
C GLU A 200 -13.74 -15.79 -2.56
N ARG A 201 -13.05 -15.52 -1.43
CA ARG A 201 -13.50 -15.88 -0.08
C ARG A 201 -14.36 -14.81 0.58
N LEU A 202 -14.45 -13.63 -0.02
CA LEU A 202 -15.08 -12.45 0.56
C LEU A 202 -16.42 -12.09 -0.07
N ASP A 203 -16.69 -12.56 -1.27
CA ASP A 203 -17.88 -12.14 -2.00
C ASP A 203 -18.89 -13.29 -2.22
N PHE A 204 -20.15 -12.96 -1.91
CA PHE A 204 -21.31 -13.81 -2.13
C PHE A 204 -21.92 -13.59 -3.53
N TYR A 205 -21.42 -12.61 -4.29
CA TYR A 205 -21.87 -12.25 -5.65
C TYR A 205 -20.72 -12.42 -6.66
N LYS A 206 -20.68 -13.59 -7.33
CA LYS A 206 -19.60 -13.95 -8.26
C LYS A 206 -19.80 -13.51 -9.72
N ASP A 207 -20.93 -12.90 -10.06
CA ASP A 207 -21.28 -12.72 -11.47
C ASP A 207 -20.75 -11.41 -12.05
N GLY A 208 -19.72 -11.52 -12.91
CA GLY A 208 -19.45 -10.56 -14.00
C GLY A 208 -18.21 -9.67 -13.89
N ASN A 209 -17.35 -9.86 -12.90
CA ASN A 209 -16.30 -8.88 -12.60
C ASN A 209 -14.90 -9.28 -13.12
N LYS A 210 -14.42 -8.60 -14.17
CA LYS A 210 -13.12 -8.86 -14.81
C LYS A 210 -11.90 -8.56 -13.94
N SER A 211 -12.04 -7.73 -12.91
CA SER A 211 -10.92 -7.43 -12.01
C SER A 211 -10.43 -8.68 -11.26
N TRP A 212 -11.28 -9.72 -11.16
CA TRP A 212 -11.06 -10.93 -10.37
C TRP A 212 -9.99 -11.88 -10.93
N ASP A 213 -9.63 -11.73 -12.20
CA ASP A 213 -8.63 -12.56 -12.88
C ASP A 213 -7.17 -12.14 -12.57
N PHE A 214 -6.96 -11.27 -11.58
CA PHE A 214 -5.63 -10.81 -11.20
C PHE A 214 -4.78 -11.95 -10.61
N ASP A 215 -3.84 -12.44 -11.42
CA ASP A 215 -2.90 -13.49 -11.03
C ASP A 215 -1.83 -12.95 -10.07
N ARG A 216 -2.15 -12.97 -8.76
CA ARG A 216 -1.26 -12.53 -7.68
C ARG A 216 0.09 -13.27 -7.69
N ILE A 217 0.14 -14.53 -8.13
CA ILE A 217 1.38 -15.32 -8.15
C ILE A 217 2.30 -14.80 -9.25
N LYS A 218 1.80 -14.66 -10.48
CA LYS A 218 2.58 -14.08 -11.59
C LYS A 218 2.98 -12.65 -11.30
N HIS A 219 2.06 -11.86 -10.74
CA HIS A 219 2.34 -10.49 -10.33
C HIS A 219 3.48 -10.43 -9.31
N PHE A 220 3.42 -11.22 -8.24
CA PHE A 220 4.47 -11.27 -7.23
C PHE A 220 5.81 -11.69 -7.85
N ARG A 221 5.84 -12.71 -8.72
CA ARG A 221 7.05 -13.12 -9.44
C ARG A 221 7.63 -11.97 -10.27
N ALA A 222 6.80 -11.23 -10.99
CA ALA A 222 7.22 -10.08 -11.79
C ALA A 222 7.82 -8.96 -10.91
N LEU A 223 7.22 -8.65 -9.76
CA LEU A 223 7.77 -7.66 -8.83
C LEU A 223 9.16 -8.06 -8.31
N ILE A 224 9.32 -9.33 -7.91
CA ILE A 224 10.62 -9.86 -7.45
C ILE A 224 11.66 -9.81 -8.57
N GLN A 225 11.29 -10.15 -9.79
CA GLN A 225 12.19 -10.09 -10.94
C GLN A 225 12.63 -8.65 -11.21
N LEU A 226 11.68 -7.72 -11.33
CA LEU A 226 11.96 -6.32 -11.66
C LEU A 226 12.81 -5.61 -10.60
N ILE A 227 12.59 -5.91 -9.31
CA ILE A 227 13.39 -5.29 -8.24
C ILE A 227 14.79 -5.88 -8.16
N LEU A 228 14.98 -7.17 -8.47
CA LEU A 228 16.29 -7.82 -8.40
C LEU A 228 17.15 -7.63 -9.65
N GLU A 229 16.54 -7.52 -10.84
CA GLU A 229 17.26 -7.30 -12.12
C GLU A 229 18.05 -5.99 -12.12
N LYS A 230 17.61 -4.97 -11.38
CA LYS A 230 18.32 -3.70 -11.23
C LYS A 230 19.72 -3.82 -10.59
N LYS A 231 20.08 -5.00 -10.07
CA LYS A 231 21.39 -5.26 -9.44
C LYS A 231 22.48 -5.78 -10.38
N ILE A 232 22.21 -5.93 -11.68
CA ILE A 232 23.18 -6.40 -12.69
C ILE A 232 23.63 -5.24 -13.57
#